data_AF-A0A6M1ZBY1-F1
#
_entry.id   AF-A0A6M1ZBY1-F1
#
_cell.length_a   1.000
_cell.length_b   1.000
_cell.length_c   1.000
_cell.angle_alpha   90.00
_cell.angle_beta   90.00
_cell.angle_gamma   90.00
#
_symmetry.space_group_name_H-M   'P 1'
#
loop_
_entity.id
_entity.type
_entity.pdbx_description
1 polymer ?
#
loop_
_entity_poly.entity_id
_entity_poly.type
_entity_poly.pdbx_seq_one_letter_code
_entity_poly.pdbx_strand_id
1 'polypeptide(L)' 'MNKILITGVAGFIGFHLAETLKKLGIGVAGCDNFDPYYSVELNSVALSFCKKAA' A
#
# COMPACT_ATOMS: atom_id res chain seq x y z
N MET A 1 10.05 -15.47 9.46
CA MET A 1 8.92 -15.05 8.61
C MET A 1 9.11 -13.56 8.35
N ASN A 2 9.59 -13.17 7.17
CA ASN A 2 9.96 -11.79 6.90
C ASN A 2 8.73 -11.02 6.39
N LYS A 3 8.42 -9.89 7.03
CA LYS A 3 7.34 -8.98 6.61
C LYS A 3 7.97 -7.83 5.83
N ILE A 4 7.41 -7.50 4.66
CA ILE A 4 7.87 -6.39 3.81
C ILE A 4 7.10 -5.12 4.19
N LEU A 5 7.81 -4.01 4.40
CA LEU A 5 7.22 -2.68 4.53
C LEU A 5 7.19 -1.99 3.17
N ILE A 6 6.04 -1.47 2.76
CA ILE A 6 5.87 -0.67 1.55
C ILE A 6 5.46 0.74 1.96
N THR A 7 6.28 1.73 1.61
CA THR A 7 5.94 3.16 1.70
C THR A 7 5.28 3.62 0.41
N GLY A 8 4.32 4.54 0.48
CA GLY A 8 3.55 4.95 -0.71
C GLY A 8 2.61 3.85 -1.20
N VAL A 9 2.13 2.98 -0.29
CA VAL A 9 1.35 1.78 -0.64
C VAL A 9 -0.02 2.11 -1.25
N ALA A 10 -0.53 3.31 -1.01
CA ALA A 10 -1.81 3.76 -1.57
C ALA A 10 -1.65 4.41 -2.96
N GLY A 11 -0.40 4.69 -3.36
CA GLY A 11 -0.06 5.11 -4.72
C GLY A 11 -0.10 3.97 -5.75
N PHE A 12 -0.01 4.33 -7.03
CA PHE A 12 -0.11 3.40 -8.16
C PHE A 12 0.86 2.20 -8.04
N ILE A 13 2.15 2.47 -7.88
CA ILE A 13 3.18 1.42 -7.81
C ILE A 13 3.04 0.61 -6.52
N GLY A 14 2.86 1.29 -5.38
CA GLY A 14 2.79 0.65 -4.07
C GLY A 14 1.62 -0.31 -3.95
N PHE A 15 0.46 0.04 -4.52
CA PHE A 15 -0.72 -0.80 -4.55
C PHE A 15 -0.48 -2.09 -5.34
N HIS A 16 0.00 -1.99 -6.58
CA HIS A 16 0.24 -3.16 -7.43
C HIS A 16 1.34 -4.07 -6.86
N LEU A 17 2.36 -3.50 -6.21
CA LEU A 17 3.39 -4.27 -5.52
C LEU A 17 2.81 -5.03 -4.32
N ALA A 18 2.02 -4.36 -3.46
CA ALA A 18 1.39 -4.98 -2.30
C ALA A 18 0.46 -6.13 -2.70
N GLU A 19 -0.32 -5.93 -3.77
CA GLU A 19 -1.22 -6.95 -4.31
C GLU A 19 -0.44 -8.17 -4.80
N THR A 20 0.64 -7.94 -5.57
CA THR A 20 1.50 -9.01 -6.10
C THR A 20 2.16 -9.81 -4.97
N LEU A 21 2.74 -9.13 -3.99
CA LEU A 21 3.39 -9.79 -2.84
C LEU A 21 2.38 -10.60 -2.01
N LYS A 22 1.17 -10.09 -1.82
CA LYS A 22 0.10 -10.83 -1.14
C LYS A 22 -0.32 -12.07 -1.91
N LYS A 23 -0.43 -12.00 -3.25
CA LYS A 23 -0.71 -13.17 -4.11
C LYS A 23 0.38 -14.24 -4.01
N LEU A 24 1.63 -13.85 -3.73
CA LEU A 24 2.75 -14.74 -3.48
C LEU A 24 2.80 -15.30 -2.04
N GLY A 25 1.82 -14.99 -1.18
CA GLY A 25 1.80 -15.43 0.21
C GLY A 25 2.78 -14.67 1.12
N ILE A 26 3.35 -13.56 0.65
CA ILE A 26 4.31 -12.76 1.42
C ILE A 26 3.54 -11.79 2.32
N GLY A 27 3.92 -11.72 3.59
CA GLY A 27 3.35 -10.78 4.55
C GLY A 27 3.80 -9.34 4.24
N VAL A 28 2.85 -8.43 4.09
CA VAL A 28 3.09 -7.02 3.76
C VAL A 28 2.48 -6.10 4.83
N ALA A 29 3.21 -5.04 5.17
CA ALA A 29 2.71 -3.89 5.91
C ALA A 29 2.84 -2.64 5.03
N GLY A 30 1.80 -1.81 4.97
CA GLY A 30 1.76 -0.62 4.13
C GLY A 30 1.71 0.69 4.95
N CYS A 31 2.41 1.71 4.48
CA CYS A 31 2.44 3.07 5.03
C CYS A 31 2.28 4.10 3.91
N ASP A 32 1.42 5.10 4.11
CA ASP A 32 1.18 6.18 3.15
C ASP A 32 0.73 7.45 3.89
N ASN A 33 1.09 8.62 3.37
CA ASN A 33 0.70 9.93 3.92
C ASN A 33 -0.51 10.55 3.20
N PHE A 34 -1.00 9.92 2.12
CA PHE A 34 -2.14 10.38 1.32
C PHE A 34 -1.99 11.82 0.80
N ASP A 35 -0.77 12.21 0.45
CA ASP A 35 -0.49 13.55 -0.08
C ASP A 35 -1.27 13.80 -1.38
N PRO A 36 -2.10 14.87 -1.45
CA PRO A 36 -2.91 15.19 -2.63
C PRO A 36 -2.10 15.75 -3.82
N TYR A 37 -0.77 15.92 -3.69
CA TYR A 37 0.10 16.45 -4.75
C TYR A 37 0.06 15.63 -6.06
N TYR A 38 -0.42 14.39 -6.00
CA TYR A 38 -0.87 13.62 -7.16
C TYR A 38 -2.32 13.19 -6.95
N SER A 39 -3.21 13.49 -7.90
CA SER A 39 -4.61 13.07 -7.86
C SER A 39 -4.72 11.57 -8.06
N VAL A 40 -4.49 10.81 -6.99
CA VAL A 40 -4.76 9.38 -6.95
C VAL A 40 -6.19 9.24 -6.44
N GLU A 41 -7.11 8.83 -7.32
CA GLU A 41 -8.43 8.38 -6.90
C GLU A 41 -8.24 7.12 -6.03
N LEU A 42 -8.25 7.33 -4.71
CA LEU A 42 -8.01 6.28 -3.73
C LEU A 42 -9.16 5.29 -3.74
N ASN A 43 -8.93 4.12 -4.32
CA ASN A 43 -9.89 3.03 -4.27
C ASN A 43 -9.91 2.36 -2.89
N SER A 44 -11.10 1.89 -2.48
CA SER A 44 -11.34 1.19 -1.20
C SER A 44 -10.41 -0.01 -0.97
N VAL A 45 -9.92 -0.62 -2.05
CA VAL A 45 -8.97 -1.73 -2.01
C VAL A 45 -7.60 -1.27 -1.49
N ALA A 46 -7.10 -0.09 -1.86
CA ALA A 46 -5.81 0.43 -1.41
C ALA A 46 -5.80 0.72 0.10
N LEU A 47 -6.92 1.23 0.63
CA LEU A 47 -7.12 1.43 2.06
C LEU A 47 -7.02 0.12 2.86
N SER A 48 -7.40 -1.02 2.29
CA SER A 48 -7.31 -2.31 2.98
C SER A 48 -5.86 -2.76 3.26
N PHE A 49 -4.88 -2.20 2.54
CA PHE A 49 -3.46 -2.51 2.70
C PHE A 49 -2.72 -1.55 3.63
N CYS A 50 -3.37 -0.49 4.09
CA CYS A 50 -2.71 0.66 4.67
C CYS A 50 -3.22 0.96 6.08
N LYS A 51 -2.32 1.18 7.04
CA LYS A 51 -2.64 1.93 8.26
C LYS A 51 -2.22 3.38 8.04
N LYS A 52 -3.08 4.33 8.38
CA LYS A 52 -2.70 5.75 8.39
C LYS A 52 -1.51 5.92 9.33
N ALA A 53 -0.38 6.41 8.81
CA ALA A 53 0.69 6.89 9.67
C ALA A 53 0.18 8.14 10.39
N ALA A 54 0.34 8.16 11.71
CA ALA A 54 -0.07 9.28 12.57
C ALA A 54 0.76 10.52 12.28
#